data_AF-A4EV59-F1
#
_entry.id   AF-A4EV59-F1
#
_cell.length_a   1.000
_cell.length_b   1.000
_cell.length_c   1.000
_cell.angle_alpha   90.00
_cell.angle_beta   90.00
_cell.angle_gamma   90.00
#
_symmetry.space_group_name_H-M   'P 1'
#
loop_
_entity.id
_entity.type
_entity.pdbx_description
1 polymer ?
#
loop_
_entity_poly.entity_id
_entity_poly.type
_entity_poly.pdbx_seq_one_letter_code
_entity_poly.pdbx_strand_id
1 'polypeptide(L)'
;MSLVSEWQKAKKAYDEVQKQANFHIRKLKPDLEAAQFYRNALQAGLLRDNSHMQKIKDYLPRFSPQTINQICRDLEQEQRDLEALCPRPNTGIAQAIRDLEKILAVAESLIAKGESCPDRWDHFHEVHETCTHRLMSANDIIEGFLCKNAHLKPKQKLREAHASLLAQAGQRGRQIHQFLQDHGIRG
;
A
#
# COMPACT_ATOMS: atom_id res chain seq x y z
N MET A 1 -7.92 11.50 -18.16
CA MET A 1 -8.27 10.90 -16.85
C MET A 1 -7.32 11.44 -15.80
N SER A 2 -7.74 11.58 -14.54
CA SER A 2 -6.88 12.18 -13.51
C SER A 2 -6.04 11.13 -12.78
N LEU A 3 -4.72 11.33 -12.78
CA LEU A 3 -3.75 10.47 -12.09
C LEU A 3 -4.04 10.43 -10.57
N VAL A 4 -4.36 11.59 -9.98
CA VAL A 4 -4.72 11.69 -8.56
C VAL A 4 -5.99 10.90 -8.25
N SER A 5 -7.02 10.98 -9.10
CA SER A 5 -8.28 10.25 -8.88
C SER A 5 -8.08 8.73 -8.92
N GLU A 6 -7.29 8.24 -9.86
CA GLU A 6 -6.96 6.81 -9.98
C GLU A 6 -6.17 6.31 -8.78
N TRP A 7 -5.15 7.07 -8.35
CA TRP A 7 -4.40 6.78 -7.13
C TRP A 7 -5.30 6.73 -5.90
N GLN A 8 -6.20 7.70 -5.75
CA GLN A 8 -7.14 7.74 -4.62
C GLN A 8 -8.09 6.55 -4.59
N LYS A 9 -8.57 6.08 -5.75
CA LYS A 9 -9.41 4.88 -5.85
C LYS A 9 -8.64 3.64 -5.41
N ALA A 10 -7.44 3.44 -5.92
CA ALA A 10 -6.59 2.29 -5.55
C ALA A 10 -6.24 2.30 -4.05
N LYS A 11 -5.85 3.47 -3.54
CA LYS A 11 -5.59 3.68 -2.12
C LYS A 11 -6.82 3.40 -1.27
N LYS A 12 -8.01 3.87 -1.67
CA LYS A 12 -9.25 3.62 -0.92
C LYS A 12 -9.58 2.13 -0.84
N ALA A 13 -9.43 1.40 -1.95
CA ALA A 13 -9.63 -0.05 -1.96
C ALA A 13 -8.64 -0.76 -1.02
N TYR A 14 -7.38 -0.34 -1.00
CA TYR A 14 -6.39 -0.86 -0.05
C TYR A 14 -6.76 -0.52 1.41
N ASP A 15 -7.19 0.72 1.68
CA ASP A 15 -7.60 1.20 3.00
C ASP A 15 -8.79 0.40 3.55
N GLU A 16 -9.74 0.00 2.69
CA GLU A 16 -10.86 -0.86 3.08
C GLU A 16 -10.40 -2.25 3.50
N VAL A 17 -9.49 -2.86 2.74
CA VAL A 17 -8.89 -4.15 3.10
C VAL A 17 -8.10 -4.05 4.40
N GLN A 18 -7.36 -2.96 4.62
CA GLN A 18 -6.64 -2.71 5.86
C GLN A 18 -7.60 -2.59 7.06
N LYS A 19 -8.74 -1.90 6.90
CA LYS A 19 -9.76 -1.80 7.95
C LYS A 19 -10.33 -3.17 8.30
N GLN A 20 -10.62 -3.99 7.29
CA GLN A 20 -11.06 -5.36 7.49
C GLN A 20 -9.99 -6.18 8.21
N ALA A 21 -8.73 -6.09 7.80
CA ALA A 21 -7.63 -6.80 8.45
C ALA A 21 -7.49 -6.43 9.93
N ASN A 22 -7.54 -5.14 10.26
CA ASN A 22 -7.54 -4.68 11.66
C ASN A 22 -8.73 -5.19 12.47
N PHE A 23 -9.91 -5.28 11.86
CA PHE A 23 -11.08 -5.86 12.49
C PHE A 23 -10.91 -7.36 12.74
N HIS A 24 -10.35 -8.09 11.78
CA HIS A 24 -10.05 -9.51 11.91
C HIS A 24 -8.99 -9.76 12.99
N ILE A 25 -7.91 -8.98 13.05
CA ILE A 25 -6.89 -9.08 14.11
C ILE A 25 -7.54 -8.93 15.50
N ARG A 26 -8.45 -7.97 15.68
CA ARG A 26 -9.16 -7.79 16.96
C ARG A 26 -10.02 -8.99 17.33
N LYS A 27 -10.59 -9.69 16.35
CA LYS A 27 -11.37 -10.90 16.56
C LYS A 27 -10.51 -12.14 16.76
N LEU A 28 -9.34 -12.18 16.15
CA LEU A 28 -8.39 -13.29 16.24
C LEU A 28 -7.66 -13.31 17.58
N LYS A 29 -7.44 -12.14 18.18
CA LYS A 29 -6.66 -11.98 19.41
C LYS A 29 -7.18 -12.84 20.58
N PRO A 30 -8.50 -12.89 20.90
CA PRO A 30 -9.01 -13.79 21.93
C PRO A 30 -8.79 -15.28 21.62
N ASP A 31 -8.99 -15.70 20.36
CA ASP A 31 -8.77 -17.09 19.93
C ASP A 31 -7.29 -17.49 20.11
N LEU A 32 -6.36 -16.59 19.74
CA LEU A 32 -4.93 -16.81 19.89
C LEU A 32 -4.50 -16.83 21.37
N GLU A 33 -4.98 -15.89 22.18
CA GLU A 33 -4.70 -15.86 23.62
C GLU A 33 -5.21 -17.13 24.31
N ALA A 34 -6.42 -17.59 23.97
CA ALA A 34 -6.99 -18.81 24.50
C ALA A 34 -6.20 -20.06 24.07
N ALA A 35 -5.77 -20.12 22.80
CA ALA A 35 -4.98 -21.23 22.29
C ALA A 35 -3.58 -21.28 22.94
N GLN A 36 -2.91 -20.14 23.06
CA GLN A 36 -1.62 -20.02 23.75
C GLN A 36 -1.74 -20.39 25.22
N PHE A 37 -2.81 -19.94 25.89
CA PHE A 37 -3.09 -20.31 27.28
C PHE A 37 -3.25 -21.82 27.44
N TYR A 38 -4.06 -22.46 26.59
CA TYR A 38 -4.24 -23.92 26.61
C TYR A 38 -2.90 -24.65 26.37
N ARG A 39 -2.11 -24.22 25.38
CA ARG A 39 -0.80 -24.80 25.08
C ARG A 39 0.13 -24.74 26.30
N ASN A 40 0.18 -23.60 26.97
CA ASN A 40 1.02 -23.40 28.15
C ASN A 40 0.51 -24.24 29.34
N ALA A 41 -0.80 -24.33 29.55
CA ALA A 41 -1.40 -25.17 30.59
C ALA A 41 -1.14 -26.67 30.35
N LEU A 42 -1.15 -27.11 29.09
CA LEU A 42 -0.77 -28.47 28.70
C LEU A 42 0.70 -28.76 29.03
N GLN A 43 1.62 -27.87 28.65
CA GLN A 43 3.05 -28.01 28.93
C GLN A 43 3.35 -28.03 30.44
N ALA A 44 2.59 -27.26 31.23
CA ALA A 44 2.72 -27.21 32.68
C ALA A 44 1.99 -28.36 33.41
N GLY A 45 1.25 -29.23 32.71
CA GLY A 45 0.45 -30.29 33.33
C GLY A 45 -0.76 -29.79 34.13
N LEU A 46 -1.20 -28.54 33.90
CA LEU A 46 -2.24 -27.84 34.66
C LEU A 46 -3.65 -27.97 34.05
N LEU A 47 -3.84 -28.80 33.03
CA LEU A 47 -5.16 -28.99 32.39
C LEU A 47 -6.24 -29.56 33.32
N ARG A 48 -5.84 -30.15 34.45
CA ARG A 48 -6.76 -30.67 35.47
C ARG A 48 -7.29 -29.60 36.43
N ASP A 49 -6.73 -28.38 36.39
CA ASP A 49 -7.19 -27.28 37.22
C ASP A 49 -8.42 -26.59 36.60
N ASN A 50 -9.59 -26.88 37.17
CA ASN A 50 -10.87 -26.32 36.72
C ASN A 50 -10.89 -24.78 36.75
N SER A 51 -10.18 -24.13 37.66
CA SER A 51 -10.16 -22.66 37.75
C SER A 51 -9.42 -22.01 36.57
N HIS A 52 -8.34 -22.66 36.12
CA HIS A 52 -7.58 -22.22 34.95
C HIS A 52 -8.36 -22.50 33.66
N MET A 53 -9.00 -23.65 33.55
CA MET A 53 -9.76 -24.05 32.36
C MET A 53 -11.07 -23.28 32.19
N GLN A 54 -11.65 -22.76 33.28
CA GLN A 54 -12.85 -21.92 33.22
C GLN A 54 -12.64 -20.64 32.40
N LYS A 55 -11.42 -20.08 32.38
CA LYS A 55 -11.09 -18.85 31.63
C LYS A 55 -11.19 -19.00 30.11
N ILE A 56 -11.05 -20.23 29.62
CA ILE A 56 -11.09 -20.56 28.19
C ILE A 56 -12.19 -21.58 27.87
N LYS A 57 -13.19 -21.73 28.76
CA LYS A 57 -14.21 -22.78 28.70
C LYS A 57 -14.89 -22.84 27.34
N ASP A 58 -15.22 -21.69 26.76
CA ASP A 58 -15.93 -21.59 25.48
C ASP A 58 -15.07 -22.04 24.28
N TYR A 59 -13.75 -22.11 24.46
CA TYR A 59 -12.77 -22.55 23.45
C TYR A 59 -12.36 -24.02 23.60
N LEU A 60 -12.60 -24.63 24.76
CA LEU A 60 -12.26 -26.04 25.03
C LEU A 60 -12.85 -27.04 24.01
N PRO A 61 -14.07 -26.87 23.48
CA PRO A 61 -14.59 -27.77 22.45
C PRO A 61 -13.75 -27.79 21.16
N ARG A 62 -12.97 -26.72 20.91
CA ARG A 62 -12.13 -26.55 19.71
C ARG A 62 -10.67 -26.95 19.95
N PHE A 63 -10.27 -27.18 21.21
CA PHE A 63 -8.88 -27.44 21.58
C PHE A 63 -8.67 -28.89 22.00
N SER A 64 -7.57 -29.48 21.54
CA SER A 64 -7.12 -30.79 22.03
C SER A 64 -5.60 -30.79 22.19
N PRO A 65 -5.03 -31.66 23.04
CA PRO A 65 -3.58 -31.77 23.20
C PRO A 65 -2.86 -32.09 21.88
N GLN A 66 -3.54 -32.82 20.99
CA GLN A 66 -3.01 -33.26 19.70
C GLN A 66 -3.02 -32.13 18.66
N THR A 67 -4.01 -31.24 18.71
CA THR A 67 -4.23 -30.21 17.69
C THR A 67 -3.76 -28.81 18.09
N ILE A 68 -3.56 -28.53 19.39
CA ILE A 68 -3.31 -27.16 19.88
C ILE A 68 -2.08 -26.50 19.25
N ASN A 69 -1.02 -27.26 18.99
CA ASN A 69 0.18 -26.72 18.36
C ASN A 69 -0.09 -26.27 16.92
N GLN A 70 -0.92 -27.01 16.17
CA GLN A 70 -1.33 -26.64 14.83
C GLN A 70 -2.23 -25.40 14.87
N ILE A 71 -3.22 -25.39 15.76
CA ILE A 71 -4.12 -24.26 15.96
C ILE A 71 -3.34 -22.97 16.28
N CYS A 72 -2.36 -23.04 17.19
CA CYS A 72 -1.51 -21.87 17.50
C CYS A 72 -0.73 -21.40 16.26
N ARG A 73 -0.13 -22.32 15.50
CA ARG A 73 0.63 -21.96 14.28
C ARG A 73 -0.26 -21.29 13.24
N ASP A 74 -1.46 -21.82 13.01
CA ASP A 74 -2.39 -21.29 12.03
C ASP A 74 -2.88 -19.89 12.43
N LEU A 75 -3.23 -19.70 13.71
CA LEU A 75 -3.63 -18.39 14.24
C LEU A 75 -2.46 -17.38 14.23
N GLU A 76 -1.24 -17.79 14.58
CA GLU A 76 -0.05 -16.94 14.51
C GLU A 76 0.27 -16.55 13.06
N GLN A 77 0.11 -17.47 12.11
CA GLN A 77 0.33 -17.19 10.69
C GLN A 77 -0.75 -16.24 10.15
N GLU A 78 -2.02 -16.47 10.47
CA GLU A 78 -3.13 -15.58 10.11
C GLU A 78 -2.90 -14.17 10.69
N GLN A 79 -2.47 -14.07 11.95
CA GLN A 79 -2.14 -12.77 12.56
C GLN A 79 -1.03 -12.06 11.78
N ARG A 80 0.07 -12.76 11.45
CA ARG A 80 1.20 -12.18 10.69
C ARG A 80 0.78 -11.68 9.32
N ASP A 81 -0.03 -12.46 8.61
CA ASP A 81 -0.52 -12.11 7.27
C ASP A 81 -1.43 -10.87 7.31
N LEU A 82 -2.29 -10.77 8.33
CA LEU A 82 -3.13 -9.60 8.55
C LEU A 82 -2.30 -8.37 8.97
N GLU A 83 -1.33 -8.54 9.88
CA GLU A 83 -0.45 -7.47 10.34
C GLU A 83 0.44 -6.91 9.23
N ALA A 84 0.84 -7.76 8.27
CA ALA A 84 1.59 -7.36 7.09
C ALA A 84 0.86 -6.33 6.19
N LEU A 85 -0.47 -6.21 6.33
CA LEU A 85 -1.30 -5.22 5.64
C LEU A 85 -1.41 -3.89 6.42
N CYS A 86 -1.04 -3.86 7.69
CA CYS A 86 -1.29 -2.75 8.60
C CYS A 86 -0.27 -1.58 8.60
N PRO A 87 1.03 -1.73 8.29
CA PRO A 87 1.94 -0.58 8.36
C PRO A 87 1.65 0.44 7.25
N ARG A 88 1.54 1.73 7.62
CA ARG A 88 1.46 2.85 6.68
C ARG A 88 2.85 3.44 6.46
N PRO A 89 3.42 3.37 5.26
CA PRO A 89 4.51 4.27 4.92
C PRO A 89 3.92 5.67 4.66
N ASN A 90 4.48 6.71 5.30
CA ASN A 90 4.28 8.08 4.84
C ASN A 90 5.15 8.28 3.60
N THR A 91 4.59 7.97 2.42
CA THR A 91 5.35 7.99 1.16
C THR A 91 5.39 9.37 0.50
N GLY A 92 4.42 10.25 0.79
CA GLY A 92 4.26 11.51 0.06
C GLY A 92 3.75 11.36 -1.39
N ILE A 93 3.52 10.13 -1.86
CA ILE A 93 3.21 9.82 -3.27
C ILE A 93 1.98 10.56 -3.79
N ALA A 94 0.93 10.70 -2.96
CA ALA A 94 -0.30 11.38 -3.36
C ALA A 94 -0.07 12.86 -3.66
N GLN A 95 0.84 13.51 -2.92
CA GLN A 95 1.20 14.90 -3.16
C GLN A 95 2.11 15.02 -4.39
N ALA A 96 3.10 14.12 -4.52
CA ALA A 96 3.98 14.10 -5.68
C ALA A 96 3.22 13.89 -7.01
N ILE A 97 2.26 12.96 -7.04
CA ILE A 97 1.38 12.74 -8.19
C ILE A 97 0.56 13.99 -8.51
N ARG A 98 0.03 14.66 -7.49
CA ARG A 98 -0.76 15.88 -7.67
C ARG A 98 0.07 17.02 -8.26
N ASP A 99 1.29 17.20 -7.77
CA ASP A 99 2.18 18.24 -8.26
C ASP A 99 2.59 17.97 -9.71
N LEU A 100 2.96 16.72 -10.04
CA LEU A 100 3.24 16.32 -11.41
C LEU A 100 2.03 16.51 -12.33
N GLU A 101 0.83 16.09 -11.91
CA GLU A 101 -0.39 16.23 -12.71
C GLU A 101 -0.73 17.69 -13.04
N LYS A 102 -0.53 18.61 -12.09
CA LYS A 102 -0.70 20.05 -12.33
C LYS A 102 0.26 20.56 -13.38
N ILE A 103 1.53 20.16 -13.31
CA ILE A 103 2.57 20.61 -14.24
C ILE A 103 2.31 20.05 -15.64
N LEU A 104 1.99 18.77 -15.76
CA LEU A 104 1.60 18.17 -17.04
C LEU A 104 0.38 18.87 -17.65
N ALA A 105 -0.63 19.22 -16.84
CA ALA A 105 -1.79 19.96 -17.31
C ALA A 105 -1.45 21.38 -17.80
N VAL A 106 -0.48 22.05 -17.17
CA VAL A 106 0.03 23.35 -17.65
C VAL A 106 0.69 23.19 -19.03
N ALA A 107 1.59 22.22 -19.19
CA ALA A 107 2.22 21.97 -20.49
C ALA A 107 1.22 21.57 -21.58
N GLU A 108 0.27 20.69 -21.28
CA GLU A 108 -0.81 20.34 -22.20
C GLU A 108 -1.63 21.57 -22.63
N SER A 109 -1.85 22.53 -21.71
CA SER A 109 -2.50 23.80 -22.03
C SER A 109 -1.66 24.69 -22.93
N LEU A 110 -0.33 24.73 -22.73
CA LEU A 110 0.60 25.48 -23.59
C LEU A 110 0.64 24.88 -25.00
N ILE A 111 0.70 23.55 -25.11
CA ILE A 111 0.64 22.80 -26.38
C ILE A 111 -0.66 23.11 -27.11
N ALA A 112 -1.80 23.04 -26.41
CA ALA A 112 -3.11 23.32 -27.01
C ALA A 112 -3.24 24.75 -27.56
N LYS A 113 -2.46 25.70 -27.03
CA LYS A 113 -2.39 27.09 -27.51
C LYS A 113 -1.36 27.30 -28.62
N GLY A 114 -0.57 26.27 -28.96
CA GLY A 114 0.56 26.39 -29.89
C GLY A 114 1.69 27.28 -29.35
N GLU A 115 1.81 27.39 -28.02
CA GLU A 115 2.82 28.25 -27.40
C GLU A 115 4.22 27.70 -27.65
N SER A 116 5.09 28.54 -28.22
CA SER A 116 6.46 28.17 -28.62
C SER A 116 7.52 29.09 -28.02
N CYS A 117 7.12 30.06 -27.18
CA CYS A 117 8.05 30.95 -26.48
C CYS A 117 8.96 30.16 -25.50
N PRO A 118 10.29 30.18 -25.70
CA PRO A 118 11.25 29.43 -24.86
C PRO A 118 11.15 29.76 -23.38
N ASP A 119 11.02 31.03 -23.01
CA ASP A 119 10.97 31.48 -21.61
C ASP A 119 9.85 30.80 -20.79
N ARG A 120 8.72 30.47 -21.44
CA ARG A 120 7.60 29.78 -20.78
C ARG A 120 7.87 28.28 -20.58
N TRP A 121 8.71 27.71 -21.43
CA TRP A 121 9.09 26.30 -21.39
C TRP A 121 10.27 26.05 -20.44
N ASP A 122 11.20 26.99 -20.30
CA ASP A 122 12.31 26.92 -19.34
C ASP A 122 11.81 26.81 -17.90
N HIS A 123 10.85 27.68 -17.51
CA HIS A 123 10.23 27.60 -16.18
C HIS A 123 9.46 26.29 -15.97
N PHE A 124 8.83 25.77 -17.03
CA PHE A 124 8.18 24.46 -16.97
C PHE A 124 9.21 23.34 -16.73
N HIS A 125 10.36 23.35 -17.40
CA HIS A 125 11.40 22.33 -17.25
C HIS A 125 11.92 22.24 -15.82
N GLU A 126 12.28 23.37 -15.22
CA GLU A 126 12.78 23.42 -13.83
C GLU A 126 11.76 22.86 -12.82
N VAL A 127 10.51 23.27 -12.97
CA VAL A 127 9.42 22.86 -12.07
C VAL A 127 9.05 21.38 -12.30
N HIS A 128 9.09 20.91 -13.54
CA HIS A 128 8.86 19.51 -13.92
C HIS A 128 9.95 18.58 -13.38
N GLU A 129 11.22 18.96 -13.49
CA GLU A 129 12.35 18.20 -12.95
C GLU A 129 12.22 18.04 -11.42
N THR A 130 11.95 19.15 -10.72
CA THR A 130 11.73 19.13 -9.26
C THR A 130 10.60 18.17 -8.86
N CYS A 131 9.48 18.19 -9.59
CA CYS A 131 8.36 17.31 -9.27
C CYS A 131 8.61 15.85 -9.63
N THR A 132 9.40 15.60 -10.68
CA THR A 132 9.84 14.26 -11.06
C THR A 132 10.76 13.69 -9.97
N HIS A 133 11.72 14.45 -9.45
CA HIS A 133 12.57 14.02 -8.34
C HIS A 133 11.78 13.70 -7.06
N ARG A 134 10.77 14.51 -6.72
CA ARG A 134 9.86 14.23 -5.59
C ARG A 134 9.07 12.95 -5.83
N LEU A 135 8.59 12.72 -7.05
CA LEU A 135 7.89 11.49 -7.41
C LEU A 135 8.79 10.27 -7.30
N MET A 136 10.04 10.34 -7.78
CA MET A 136 11.02 9.26 -7.65
C MET A 136 11.32 8.94 -6.17
N SER A 137 11.53 9.96 -5.34
CA SER A 137 11.75 9.76 -3.91
C SER A 137 10.55 9.08 -3.23
N ALA A 138 9.33 9.51 -3.57
CA ALA A 138 8.11 8.89 -3.07
C ALA A 138 7.90 7.46 -3.62
N ASN A 139 8.34 7.21 -4.86
CA ASN A 139 8.30 5.92 -5.54
C ASN A 139 9.16 4.88 -4.80
N ASP A 140 10.38 5.25 -4.40
CA ASP A 140 11.28 4.32 -3.69
C ASP A 140 10.68 3.87 -2.35
N ILE A 141 10.04 4.79 -1.62
CA ILE A 141 9.40 4.48 -0.33
C ILE A 141 8.19 3.56 -0.54
N ILE A 142 7.35 3.83 -1.54
CA ILE A 142 6.16 3.01 -1.79
C ILE A 142 6.53 1.63 -2.34
N GLU A 143 7.49 1.52 -3.26
CA GLU A 143 7.97 0.23 -3.76
C GLU A 143 8.62 -0.58 -2.63
N GLY A 144 9.39 0.05 -1.74
CA GLY A 144 9.92 -0.61 -0.54
C GLY A 144 8.83 -1.21 0.35
N PHE A 145 7.66 -0.54 0.45
CA PHE A 145 6.50 -1.07 1.16
C PHE A 145 5.77 -2.18 0.41
N LEU A 146 5.63 -2.05 -0.91
CA LEU A 146 4.92 -3.01 -1.77
C LEU A 146 5.72 -4.31 -1.95
N CYS A 147 7.06 -4.24 -1.98
CA CYS A 147 7.94 -5.39 -2.07
C CYS A 147 7.89 -6.26 -0.80
N LYS A 148 7.70 -5.65 0.38
CA LYS A 148 7.50 -6.41 1.62
C LYS A 148 6.16 -7.14 1.58
N ASN A 149 6.19 -8.47 1.67
CA ASN A 149 4.99 -9.31 1.57
C ASN A 149 4.24 -9.11 0.23
N ALA A 150 5.00 -9.04 -0.88
CA ALA A 150 4.47 -8.87 -2.24
C ALA A 150 3.53 -10.00 -2.70
N HIS A 151 3.49 -11.13 -2.00
CA HIS A 151 2.54 -12.22 -2.25
C HIS A 151 1.10 -11.85 -1.85
N LEU A 152 0.91 -10.81 -1.03
CA LEU A 152 -0.42 -10.38 -0.59
C LEU A 152 -1.17 -9.70 -1.74
N LYS A 153 -2.28 -10.31 -2.18
CA LYS A 153 -3.14 -9.79 -3.27
C LYS A 153 -3.49 -8.29 -3.16
N PRO A 154 -3.82 -7.74 -1.96
CA PRO A 154 -4.10 -6.31 -1.84
C PRO A 154 -2.90 -5.42 -2.20
N LYS A 155 -1.67 -5.84 -1.85
CA LYS A 155 -0.45 -5.13 -2.22
C LYS A 155 -0.16 -5.25 -3.72
N GLN A 156 -0.41 -6.41 -4.32
CA GLN A 156 -0.28 -6.60 -5.77
C GLN A 156 -1.17 -5.64 -6.55
N LYS A 157 -2.46 -5.56 -6.20
CA LYS A 157 -3.41 -4.63 -6.82
C LYS A 157 -2.99 -3.16 -6.65
N LEU A 158 -2.49 -2.79 -5.48
CA LEU A 158 -2.00 -1.43 -5.25
C LEU A 158 -0.76 -1.13 -6.11
N ARG A 159 0.13 -2.12 -6.28
CA ARG A 159 1.31 -2.03 -7.15
C ARG A 159 0.95 -1.91 -8.62
N GLU A 160 -0.01 -2.69 -9.10
CA GLU A 160 -0.53 -2.60 -10.48
C GLU A 160 -1.11 -1.20 -10.77
N ALA A 161 -1.91 -0.67 -9.85
CA ALA A 161 -2.43 0.69 -9.96
C ALA A 161 -1.32 1.75 -9.96
N HIS A 162 -0.31 1.56 -9.10
CA HIS A 162 0.85 2.43 -9.03
C HIS A 162 1.65 2.42 -10.35
N ALA A 163 1.93 1.24 -10.91
CA ALA A 163 2.64 1.07 -12.17
C ALA A 163 1.86 1.67 -13.36
N SER A 164 0.55 1.46 -13.41
CA SER A 164 -0.33 2.07 -14.43
C SER A 164 -0.25 3.61 -14.39
N LEU A 165 -0.25 4.18 -13.19
CA LEU A 165 -0.13 5.63 -13.01
C LEU A 165 1.21 6.16 -13.55
N LEU A 166 2.32 5.50 -13.21
CA LEU A 166 3.64 5.87 -13.72
C LEU A 166 3.72 5.75 -15.24
N ALA A 167 3.10 4.72 -15.83
CA ALA A 167 3.05 4.54 -17.27
C ALA A 167 2.28 5.70 -17.96
N GLN A 168 1.14 6.10 -17.41
CA GLN A 168 0.35 7.24 -17.91
C GLN A 168 1.11 8.57 -17.77
N ALA A 169 1.74 8.81 -16.62
CA ALA A 169 2.58 9.98 -16.40
C ALA A 169 3.73 10.05 -17.43
N GLY A 170 4.42 8.93 -17.64
CA GLY A 170 5.49 8.83 -18.63
C GLY A 170 5.00 9.03 -20.07
N GLN A 171 3.79 8.55 -20.41
CA GLN A 171 3.20 8.80 -21.73
C GLN A 171 2.91 10.28 -21.96
N ARG A 172 2.31 10.97 -20.99
CA ARG A 172 2.05 12.41 -21.06
C ARG A 172 3.34 13.21 -21.18
N GLY A 173 4.36 12.86 -20.39
CA GLY A 173 5.70 13.46 -20.48
C GLY A 173 6.34 13.30 -21.87
N ARG A 174 6.23 12.11 -22.49
CA ARG A 174 6.72 11.88 -23.86
C ARG A 174 6.01 12.72 -24.90
N GLN A 175 4.69 12.93 -24.77
CA GLN A 175 3.93 13.79 -25.69
C GLN A 175 4.41 15.25 -25.63
N ILE A 176 4.68 15.74 -24.42
CA ILE A 176 5.23 17.08 -24.22
C ILE A 176 6.62 17.17 -24.84
N HIS A 177 7.49 16.20 -24.58
CA HIS A 177 8.84 16.18 -25.15
C HIS A 177 8.82 16.15 -26.68
N GLN A 178 7.93 15.36 -27.29
CA GLN A 178 7.77 15.31 -28.75
C GLN A 178 7.37 16.68 -29.31
N PHE A 179 6.39 17.35 -28.68
CA PHE A 179 5.98 18.69 -29.10
C PHE A 179 7.15 19.68 -29.07
N LEU A 180 7.96 19.67 -28.01
CA LEU A 180 9.12 20.55 -27.87
C LEU A 180 10.15 20.31 -28.98
N GLN A 181 10.45 19.04 -29.28
CA GLN A 181 11.34 18.67 -30.38
C GLN A 181 10.82 19.16 -31.73
N ASP A 182 9.53 18.92 -32.02
CA ASP A 182 8.91 19.29 -33.30
C ASP A 182 8.92 20.80 -33.56
N HIS A 183 8.94 21.61 -32.49
CA HIS A 183 8.93 23.09 -32.56
C HIS A 183 10.31 23.73 -32.32
N GLY A 184 11.38 22.92 -32.21
CA GLY A 184 12.74 23.42 -32.02
C GLY A 184 12.97 24.09 -30.66
N ILE A 185 12.09 23.86 -29.68
CA ILE A 185 12.19 24.38 -28.33
C ILE A 185 13.17 23.48 -27.59
N ARG A 186 14.37 23.99 -27.33
CA ARG A 186 15.37 23.26 -26.55
C ARG A 186 14.99 23.34 -25.08
N GLY A 187 14.85 22.18 -24.45
CA GLY A 187 14.81 22.02 -23.00
C GLY A 187 16.18 21.69 -22.44
#